data_AF-A0A1J5Q978-F1
#
_entry.id   AF-A0A1J5Q978-F1
#
_cell.length_a   1.000
_cell.length_b   1.000
_cell.length_c   1.000
_cell.angle_alpha   90.00
_cell.angle_beta   90.00
_cell.angle_gamma   90.00
#
_symmetry.space_group_name_H-M   'P 1'
#
loop_
_entity.id
_entity.type
_entity.pdbx_description
1 polymer ?
#
loop_
_entity_poly.entity_id
_entity_poly.type
_entity_poly.pdbx_seq_one_letter_code
_entity_poly.pdbx_strand_id
1 'polypeptide(L)'
;MRVERQLQQRVEQASAQLDELAALHGRNAGLAQGLRRRVGAERTEFDGAVTRAQALYAINARQLAQAVDELDPARLLETLRQTRERLRLALLKTGLRDALAATCADIVRAIATVERELDENRGMLGAAFERLNTEFAFGLPTPKPLRLEGTRLELTELQHSYLAYLTPARWMQLQRGHHAERLLDTALERLRTLLERARRDLQAWNRSALASLESQLRERRRGLARRAQSLEQLGGTDEELRSRIAAQQQAIAAANQLRERARRYFEGVLH
;
A
#
# COMPACT_ATOMS: atom_id res chain seq x y z
N MET A 1 -63.12 37.45 -18.56
CA MET A 1 -63.61 37.02 -17.22
C MET A 1 -63.27 35.57 -16.84
N ARG A 2 -63.97 34.50 -17.27
CA ARG A 2 -63.71 33.12 -16.75
C ARG A 2 -62.38 32.50 -17.22
N VAL A 3 -62.06 32.66 -18.52
CA VAL A 3 -60.80 32.19 -19.13
C VAL A 3 -59.58 32.92 -18.57
N GLU A 4 -59.71 34.22 -18.38
CA GLU A 4 -58.66 35.07 -17.80
C GLU A 4 -58.33 34.69 -16.35
N ARG A 5 -59.35 34.39 -15.52
CA ARG A 5 -59.14 33.88 -14.15
C ARG A 5 -58.50 32.50 -14.13
N GLN A 6 -58.86 31.60 -15.06
CA GLN A 6 -58.18 30.30 -15.17
C GLN A 6 -56.71 30.46 -15.59
N LEU A 7 -56.40 31.38 -16.50
CA LEU A 7 -55.01 31.68 -16.88
C LEU A 7 -54.23 32.31 -15.71
N GLN A 8 -54.86 33.20 -14.94
CA GLN A 8 -54.30 33.77 -13.70
C GLN A 8 -53.91 32.69 -12.70
N GLN A 9 -54.82 31.76 -12.38
CA GLN A 9 -54.56 30.69 -11.43
C GLN A 9 -53.43 29.75 -11.88
N ARG A 10 -53.34 29.46 -13.18
CA ARG A 10 -52.23 28.65 -13.72
C ARG A 10 -50.89 29.37 -13.65
N VAL A 11 -50.86 30.68 -13.88
CA VAL A 11 -49.64 31.50 -13.73
C VAL A 11 -49.20 31.55 -12.27
N GLU A 12 -50.12 31.71 -11.32
CA GLU A 12 -49.82 31.74 -9.88
C GLU A 12 -49.25 30.40 -9.40
N GLN A 13 -49.89 29.29 -9.76
CA GLN A 13 -49.40 27.95 -9.44
C GLN A 13 -48.02 27.66 -10.06
N ALA A 14 -47.82 28.04 -11.33
CA ALA A 14 -46.56 27.84 -12.02
C ALA A 14 -45.42 28.70 -11.41
N SER A 15 -45.74 29.91 -10.95
CA SER A 15 -44.79 30.81 -10.29
C SER A 15 -44.39 30.27 -8.91
N ALA A 16 -45.34 29.77 -8.12
CA ALA A 16 -45.03 29.13 -6.84
C ALA A 16 -44.12 27.89 -7.00
N GLN A 17 -44.37 27.07 -8.03
CA GLN A 17 -43.49 25.95 -8.37
C GLN A 17 -42.09 26.40 -8.80
N LEU A 18 -41.99 27.52 -9.52
CA LEU A 18 -40.71 28.09 -9.91
C LEU A 18 -39.91 28.58 -8.70
N ASP A 19 -40.56 29.24 -7.74
CA ASP A 19 -39.93 29.71 -6.51
C ASP A 19 -39.39 28.54 -5.68
N GLU A 20 -40.14 27.45 -5.59
CA GLU A 20 -39.70 26.21 -4.93
C GLU A 20 -38.49 25.59 -5.63
N LEU A 21 -38.52 25.46 -6.96
CA LEU A 21 -37.39 24.94 -7.74
C LEU A 21 -36.14 25.83 -7.63
N ALA A 22 -36.29 27.16 -7.65
CA ALA A 22 -35.20 28.10 -7.50
C ALA A 22 -34.58 28.03 -6.09
N ALA A 23 -35.40 27.92 -5.05
CA ALA A 23 -34.94 27.74 -3.67
C ALA A 23 -34.17 26.41 -3.49
N LEU A 24 -34.68 25.32 -4.08
CA LEU A 24 -34.00 24.01 -4.07
C LEU A 24 -32.67 24.06 -4.82
N HIS A 25 -32.63 24.68 -5.99
CA HIS A 25 -31.41 24.86 -6.78
C HIS A 25 -30.34 25.63 -5.99
N GLY A 26 -30.68 26.76 -5.39
CA GLY A 26 -29.74 27.56 -4.60
C GLY A 26 -29.16 26.81 -3.40
N ARG A 27 -30.00 26.06 -2.67
CA ARG A 27 -29.56 25.22 -1.54
C ARG A 27 -28.62 24.10 -1.99
N ASN A 28 -28.98 23.40 -3.07
CA ASN A 28 -28.18 22.31 -3.62
C ASN A 28 -26.82 22.80 -4.15
N ALA A 29 -26.79 23.94 -4.83
CA ALA A 29 -25.56 24.56 -5.32
C ALA A 29 -24.61 24.92 -4.17
N GLY A 30 -25.12 25.51 -3.09
CA GLY A 30 -24.33 25.84 -1.89
C GLY A 30 -23.75 24.59 -1.22
N LEU A 31 -24.56 23.54 -1.05
CA LEU A 31 -24.11 22.27 -0.48
C LEU A 31 -23.04 21.60 -1.36
N ALA A 32 -23.25 21.54 -2.67
CA ALA A 32 -22.30 20.97 -3.62
C ALA A 32 -20.96 21.71 -3.61
N GLN A 33 -20.98 23.04 -3.53
CA GLN A 33 -19.76 23.85 -3.42
C GLN A 33 -19.00 23.55 -2.11
N GLY A 34 -19.71 23.44 -0.99
CA GLY A 34 -19.12 23.06 0.30
C GLY A 34 -18.47 21.69 0.25
N LEU A 35 -19.15 20.69 -0.32
CA LEU A 35 -18.62 19.34 -0.48
C LEU A 35 -17.39 19.30 -1.41
N ARG A 36 -17.39 20.07 -2.50
CA ARG A 36 -16.21 20.21 -3.39
C ARG A 36 -15.00 20.75 -2.65
N ARG A 37 -15.17 21.81 -1.84
CA ARG A 37 -14.09 22.37 -1.02
C ARG A 37 -13.55 21.33 -0.02
N ARG A 38 -14.45 20.60 0.65
CA ARG A 38 -14.07 19.54 1.59
C ARG A 38 -13.28 18.41 0.92
N VAL A 39 -13.78 17.87 -0.20
CA VAL A 39 -13.09 16.81 -0.95
C VAL A 39 -11.73 17.30 -1.47
N GLY A 40 -11.62 18.57 -1.88
CA GLY A 40 -10.34 19.18 -2.26
C GLY A 40 -9.33 19.26 -1.11
N ALA A 41 -9.78 19.67 0.08
CA ALA A 41 -8.94 19.72 1.28
C ALA A 41 -8.46 18.32 1.68
N GLU A 42 -9.37 17.34 1.74
CA GLU A 42 -9.04 15.95 2.06
C GLU A 42 -8.09 15.32 1.03
N ARG A 43 -8.22 15.69 -0.26
CA ARG A 43 -7.28 15.24 -1.29
C ARG A 43 -5.88 15.81 -1.07
N THR A 44 -5.78 17.09 -0.73
CA THR A 44 -4.49 17.75 -0.44
C THR A 44 -3.80 17.11 0.76
N GLU A 45 -4.56 16.83 1.83
CA GLU A 45 -4.07 16.10 2.99
C GLU A 45 -3.60 14.68 2.62
N PHE A 46 -4.41 13.96 1.82
CA PHE A 46 -4.06 12.61 1.37
C PHE A 46 -2.80 12.59 0.49
N ASP A 47 -2.59 13.58 -0.38
CA ASP A 47 -1.38 13.67 -1.19
C ASP A 47 -0.13 13.81 -0.30
N GLY A 48 -0.21 14.57 0.79
CA GLY A 48 0.84 14.64 1.81
C GLY A 48 1.14 13.29 2.47
N ALA A 49 0.11 12.50 2.78
CA ALA A 49 0.29 11.13 3.29
C ALA A 49 0.98 10.21 2.27
N VAL A 50 0.58 10.30 0.99
CA VAL A 50 1.18 9.51 -0.10
C VAL A 50 2.66 9.82 -0.25
N THR A 51 3.05 11.10 -0.21
CA THR A 51 4.47 11.49 -0.29
C THR A 51 5.29 10.89 0.86
N ARG A 52 4.77 10.93 2.09
CA ARG A 52 5.47 10.31 3.23
C ARG A 52 5.56 8.80 3.13
N ALA A 53 4.50 8.15 2.68
CA ALA A 53 4.50 6.71 2.45
C ALA A 53 5.54 6.33 1.39
N GLN A 54 5.66 7.08 0.30
CA GLN A 54 6.69 6.85 -0.72
C GLN A 54 8.11 6.97 -0.17
N ALA A 55 8.38 8.00 0.62
CA ALA A 55 9.68 8.16 1.29
C ALA A 55 9.98 6.98 2.23
N LEU A 56 8.97 6.55 3.00
CA LEU A 56 9.08 5.39 3.88
C LEU A 56 9.40 4.11 3.10
N TYR A 57 8.72 3.86 1.99
CA TYR A 57 8.99 2.70 1.13
C TYR A 57 10.41 2.72 0.57
N ALA A 58 10.91 3.88 0.13
CA ALA A 58 12.28 3.98 -0.40
C ALA A 58 13.34 3.67 0.68
N ILE A 59 13.18 4.23 1.89
CA ILE A 59 14.10 3.99 3.01
C ILE A 59 14.06 2.51 3.42
N ASN A 60 12.86 1.97 3.57
CA ASN A 60 12.66 0.60 4.02
C ASN A 60 13.14 -0.42 2.97
N ALA A 61 12.97 -0.16 1.67
CA ALA A 61 13.50 -1.00 0.60
C ALA A 61 15.03 -1.03 0.62
N ARG A 62 15.69 0.11 0.85
CA ARG A 62 17.15 0.19 0.99
C ARG A 62 17.65 -0.59 2.20
N GLN A 63 17.01 -0.43 3.36
CA GLN A 63 17.38 -1.17 4.58
C GLN A 63 17.16 -2.67 4.43
N LEU A 64 16.07 -3.09 3.76
CA LEU A 64 15.84 -4.51 3.47
C LEU A 64 16.91 -5.07 2.53
N ALA A 65 17.29 -4.33 1.48
CA ALA A 65 18.31 -4.77 0.55
C ALA A 65 19.65 -5.02 1.26
N GLN A 66 20.04 -4.12 2.17
CA GLN A 66 21.23 -4.29 3.01
C GLN A 66 21.13 -5.55 3.89
N ALA A 67 20.04 -5.71 4.64
CA ALA A 67 19.87 -6.87 5.52
C ALA A 67 19.79 -8.20 4.73
N VAL A 68 19.25 -8.20 3.52
CA VAL A 68 19.22 -9.38 2.65
C VAL A 68 20.60 -9.72 2.09
N ASP A 69 21.42 -8.70 1.79
CA ASP A 69 22.80 -8.86 1.32
C ASP A 69 23.71 -9.42 2.43
N GLU A 70 23.42 -9.09 3.69
CA GLU A 70 24.16 -9.65 4.83
C GLU A 70 24.11 -11.19 4.88
N LEU A 71 23.04 -11.79 4.35
CA LEU A 71 22.84 -13.23 4.28
C LEU A 71 23.17 -13.83 2.91
N ASP A 72 23.94 -13.13 2.08
CA ASP A 72 24.26 -13.63 0.74
C ASP A 72 25.07 -14.95 0.77
N PRO A 73 24.55 -16.06 0.21
CA PRO A 73 25.26 -17.34 0.20
C PRO A 73 26.53 -17.33 -0.64
N ALA A 74 26.65 -16.44 -1.64
CA ALA A 74 27.88 -16.36 -2.41
C ALA A 74 29.01 -15.88 -1.50
N ARG A 75 28.79 -14.78 -0.77
CA ARG A 75 29.74 -14.23 0.20
C ARG A 75 30.01 -15.16 1.39
N LEU A 76 28.96 -15.60 2.09
CA LEU A 76 29.11 -16.33 3.37
C LEU A 76 29.70 -17.73 3.22
N LEU A 77 29.54 -18.37 2.06
CA LEU A 77 30.04 -19.72 1.83
C LEU A 77 31.36 -19.76 1.06
N GLU A 78 31.95 -18.61 0.77
CA GLU A 78 33.14 -18.51 -0.08
C GLU A 78 34.34 -19.25 0.52
N THR A 79 34.63 -19.05 1.81
CA THR A 79 35.68 -19.77 2.54
C THR A 79 35.53 -21.29 2.43
N LEU A 80 34.28 -21.79 2.50
CA LEU A 80 34.00 -23.22 2.41
C LEU A 80 34.16 -23.75 0.98
N ARG A 81 33.79 -22.96 -0.04
CA ARG A 81 34.03 -23.28 -1.46
C ARG A 81 35.53 -23.31 -1.79
N GLN A 82 36.30 -22.34 -1.32
CA GLN A 82 37.76 -22.31 -1.50
C GLN A 82 38.42 -23.52 -0.83
N THR A 83 37.96 -23.88 0.36
CA THR A 83 38.43 -25.09 1.06
C THR A 83 38.13 -26.35 0.24
N ARG A 84 36.95 -26.44 -0.37
CA ARG A 84 36.59 -27.54 -1.26
C ARG A 84 37.54 -27.67 -2.46
N GLU A 85 37.84 -26.57 -3.15
CA GLU A 85 38.77 -26.62 -4.30
C GLU A 85 40.19 -26.99 -3.88
N ARG A 86 40.65 -26.49 -2.72
CA ARG A 86 41.95 -26.89 -2.17
C ARG A 86 42.01 -28.38 -1.86
N LEU A 87 40.94 -28.95 -1.30
CA LEU A 87 40.87 -30.37 -0.94
C LEU A 87 40.85 -31.31 -2.16
N ARG A 88 40.45 -30.84 -3.33
CA ARG A 88 40.55 -31.60 -4.60
C ARG A 88 42.00 -31.80 -5.05
N LEU A 89 42.86 -30.81 -4.78
CA LEU A 89 44.25 -30.80 -5.21
C LEU A 89 45.22 -31.26 -4.10
N ALA A 90 44.76 -31.31 -2.85
CA ALA A 90 45.60 -31.60 -1.70
C ALA A 90 45.86 -33.12 -1.52
N LEU A 91 47.13 -33.46 -1.27
CA LEU A 91 47.55 -34.81 -0.90
C LEU A 91 47.06 -35.22 0.50
N LEU A 92 46.87 -34.24 1.40
CA LEU A 92 46.33 -34.44 2.74
C LEU A 92 45.09 -33.57 2.93
N LYS A 93 43.96 -34.19 3.29
CA LYS A 93 42.68 -33.51 3.45
C LYS A 93 42.55 -32.95 4.88
N THR A 94 43.20 -31.82 5.16
CA THR A 94 43.21 -31.12 6.45
C THR A 94 42.47 -29.77 6.39
N GLY A 95 42.18 -29.15 7.55
CA GLY A 95 41.54 -27.83 7.63
C GLY A 95 40.03 -27.77 7.38
N LEU A 96 39.41 -28.89 6.99
CA LEU A 96 37.96 -29.01 6.74
C LEU A 96 37.12 -28.62 7.96
N ARG A 97 37.48 -29.15 9.14
CA ARG A 97 36.78 -28.89 10.40
C ARG A 97 36.78 -27.40 10.74
N ASP A 98 37.94 -26.78 10.63
CA ASP A 98 38.13 -25.37 10.98
C ASP A 98 37.41 -24.45 9.99
N ALA A 99 37.49 -24.75 8.69
CA ALA A 99 36.77 -24.01 7.66
C ALA A 99 35.25 -24.06 7.84
N LEU A 100 34.71 -25.24 8.17
CA LEU A 100 33.29 -25.39 8.45
C LEU A 100 32.87 -24.65 9.71
N ALA A 101 33.63 -24.77 10.81
CA ALA A 101 33.35 -24.08 12.06
C ALA A 101 33.40 -22.55 11.89
N ALA A 102 34.40 -22.04 11.16
CA ALA A 102 34.51 -20.63 10.82
C ALA A 102 33.31 -20.15 9.99
N THR A 103 32.93 -20.90 8.94
CA THR A 103 31.78 -20.56 8.10
C THR A 103 30.48 -20.49 8.91
N CYS A 104 30.23 -21.48 9.78
CA CYS A 104 29.07 -21.45 10.68
C CYS A 104 29.10 -20.24 11.62
N ALA A 105 30.26 -19.92 12.20
CA ALA A 105 30.42 -18.75 13.06
C ALA A 105 30.18 -17.43 12.30
N ASP A 106 30.59 -17.34 11.04
CA ASP A 106 30.34 -16.19 10.17
C ASP A 106 28.85 -16.01 9.90
N ILE A 107 28.14 -17.11 9.59
CA ILE A 107 26.68 -17.10 9.42
C ILE A 107 25.98 -16.66 10.71
N VAL A 108 26.41 -17.14 11.88
CA VAL A 108 25.83 -16.71 13.17
C VAL A 108 25.99 -15.20 13.37
N ARG A 109 27.15 -14.63 13.04
CA ARG A 109 27.39 -13.17 13.14
C ARG A 109 26.54 -12.39 12.13
N ALA A 110 26.37 -12.90 10.92
CA ALA A 110 25.50 -12.31 9.91
C ALA A 110 24.04 -12.31 10.36
N ILE A 111 23.54 -13.42 10.89
CA ILE A 111 22.17 -13.51 11.43
C ILE A 111 21.97 -12.49 12.55
N ALA A 112 22.90 -12.41 13.52
CA ALA A 112 22.79 -11.45 14.62
C ALA A 112 22.80 -9.98 14.12
N THR A 113 23.59 -9.69 13.09
CA THR A 113 23.62 -8.37 12.46
C THR A 113 22.28 -8.04 11.82
N VAL A 114 21.72 -8.97 11.05
CA VAL A 114 20.42 -8.82 10.42
C VAL A 114 19.30 -8.66 11.43
N GLU A 115 19.27 -9.44 12.51
CA GLU A 115 18.26 -9.29 13.56
C GLU A 115 18.28 -7.89 14.18
N ARG A 116 19.48 -7.32 14.42
CA ARG A 116 19.63 -5.95 14.90
C ARG A 116 19.12 -4.92 13.88
N GLU A 117 19.51 -5.04 12.62
CA GLU A 117 19.04 -4.14 11.55
C GLU A 117 17.51 -4.21 11.35
N LEU A 118 16.91 -5.39 11.50
CA LEU A 118 15.46 -5.59 11.43
C LEU A 118 14.74 -4.94 12.61
N ASP A 119 15.29 -5.04 13.83
CA ASP A 119 14.73 -4.38 15.00
C ASP A 119 14.83 -2.83 14.88
N GLU A 120 15.94 -2.31 14.35
CA GLU A 120 16.09 -0.88 14.02
C GLU A 120 15.06 -0.43 12.96
N ASN A 121 14.92 -1.20 11.87
CA ASN A 121 13.94 -0.93 10.81
C ASN A 121 12.50 -0.99 11.34
N ARG A 122 12.18 -1.96 12.19
CA ARG A 122 10.89 -2.06 12.87
C ARG A 122 10.62 -0.83 13.75
N GLY A 123 11.60 -0.37 14.52
CA GLY A 123 11.47 0.83 15.33
C GLY A 123 11.18 2.06 14.47
N MET A 124 11.90 2.22 13.37
CA MET A 124 11.69 3.28 12.39
C MET A 124 10.29 3.22 11.75
N LEU A 125 9.83 2.04 11.32
CA LEU A 125 8.47 1.82 10.81
C LEU A 125 7.42 2.16 11.85
N GLY A 126 7.62 1.75 13.11
CA GLY A 126 6.72 2.07 14.22
C GLY A 126 6.55 3.57 14.40
N ALA A 127 7.64 4.32 14.51
CA ALA A 127 7.61 5.77 14.63
C ALA A 127 6.98 6.46 13.41
N ALA A 128 7.25 5.95 12.20
CA ALA A 128 6.64 6.47 10.98
C ALA A 128 5.13 6.22 10.94
N PHE A 129 4.67 5.04 11.36
CA PHE A 129 3.25 4.70 11.44
C PHE A 129 2.53 5.52 12.49
N GLU A 130 3.13 5.79 13.65
CA GLU A 130 2.57 6.69 14.66
C GLU A 130 2.37 8.11 14.13
N ARG A 131 3.35 8.64 13.38
CA ARG A 131 3.21 9.94 12.71
C ARG A 131 2.10 9.92 11.67
N LEU A 132 2.01 8.87 10.85
CA LEU A 132 0.92 8.74 9.87
C LEU A 132 -0.45 8.65 10.56
N ASN A 133 -0.54 7.89 11.65
CA ASN A 133 -1.77 7.78 12.45
C ASN A 133 -2.17 9.13 13.04
N THR A 134 -1.22 9.91 13.55
CA THR A 134 -1.49 11.20 14.19
C THR A 134 -1.83 12.29 13.17
N GLU A 135 -1.05 12.40 12.09
CA GLU A 135 -1.13 13.53 11.17
C GLU A 135 -2.17 13.34 10.06
N PHE A 136 -2.56 12.10 9.78
CA PHE A 136 -3.50 11.78 8.71
C PHE A 136 -4.59 10.80 9.18
N ALA A 137 -4.74 10.54 10.48
CA ALA A 137 -5.78 9.66 11.04
C ALA A 137 -5.79 8.21 10.50
N PHE A 138 -4.62 7.66 10.13
CA PHE A 138 -4.52 6.23 9.81
C PHE A 138 -4.67 5.36 11.08
N GLY A 139 -4.99 4.07 10.88
CA GLY A 139 -5.06 3.06 11.94
C GLY A 139 -4.01 1.96 11.74
N LEU A 140 -2.74 2.33 11.62
CA LEU A 140 -1.66 1.40 11.31
C LEU A 140 -1.17 0.70 12.58
N PRO A 141 -1.12 -0.65 12.62
CA PRO A 141 -0.55 -1.37 13.73
C PRO A 141 0.99 -1.34 13.69
N THR A 142 1.62 -1.34 14.86
CA THR A 142 3.08 -1.52 14.95
C THR A 142 3.48 -2.89 14.39
N PRO A 143 4.47 -2.95 13.47
CA PRO A 143 4.93 -4.22 12.94
C PRO A 143 5.45 -5.17 14.03
N LYS A 144 5.16 -6.47 13.87
CA LYS A 144 5.70 -7.51 14.75
C LYS A 144 7.19 -7.73 14.47
N PRO A 145 8.01 -8.08 15.48
CA PRO A 145 9.41 -8.41 15.27
C PRO A 145 9.54 -9.71 14.45
N LEU A 146 10.55 -9.77 13.58
CA LEU A 146 11.02 -11.01 12.98
C LEU A 146 12.15 -11.57 13.83
N ARG A 147 12.08 -12.86 14.17
CA ARG A 147 13.15 -13.59 14.83
C ARG A 147 13.63 -14.68 13.89
N LEU A 148 14.95 -14.84 13.76
CA LEU A 148 15.57 -15.90 12.96
C LEU A 148 16.00 -17.10 13.84
N GLU A 149 15.32 -17.29 14.97
CA GLU A 149 15.59 -18.36 15.94
C GLU A 149 15.56 -19.75 15.29
N GLY A 150 14.58 -20.02 14.41
CA GLY A 150 14.49 -21.27 13.67
C GLY A 150 15.71 -21.51 12.76
N THR A 151 16.15 -20.47 12.06
CA THR A 151 17.37 -20.51 11.23
C THR A 151 18.62 -20.76 12.08
N ARG A 152 18.72 -20.13 13.25
CA ARG A 152 19.84 -20.36 14.19
C ARG A 152 19.87 -21.78 14.73
N LEU A 153 18.71 -22.31 15.12
CA LEU A 153 18.60 -23.67 15.62
C LEU A 153 19.03 -24.68 14.54
N GLU A 154 18.50 -24.54 13.33
CA GLU A 154 18.84 -25.41 12.20
C GLU A 154 20.34 -25.33 11.85
N LEU A 155 20.94 -24.13 11.89
CA LEU A 155 22.38 -23.96 11.71
C LEU A 155 23.19 -24.68 12.80
N THR A 156 22.75 -24.61 14.05
CA THR A 156 23.41 -25.26 15.20
C THR A 156 23.36 -26.78 15.07
N GLU A 157 22.22 -27.32 14.65
CA GLU A 157 22.04 -28.75 14.39
C GLU A 157 22.92 -29.22 13.22
N LEU A 158 22.96 -28.47 12.12
CA LEU A 158 23.84 -28.75 10.99
C LEU A 158 25.31 -28.74 11.42
N GLN A 159 25.74 -27.69 12.13
CA GLN A 159 27.11 -27.58 12.62
C GLN A 159 27.47 -28.76 13.52
N HIS A 160 26.61 -29.11 14.48
CA HIS A 160 26.86 -30.22 15.39
C HIS A 160 26.96 -31.55 14.63
N SER A 161 26.01 -31.82 13.73
CA SER A 161 26.00 -33.01 12.88
C SER A 161 27.30 -33.13 12.09
N TYR A 162 27.66 -32.13 11.29
CA TYR A 162 28.86 -32.20 10.47
C TYR A 162 30.15 -32.26 11.29
N LEU A 163 30.28 -31.50 12.38
CA LEU A 163 31.48 -31.55 13.24
C LEU A 163 31.60 -32.87 14.01
N ALA A 164 30.49 -33.51 14.38
CA ALA A 164 30.48 -34.83 15.00
C ALA A 164 30.90 -35.95 14.01
N TYR A 165 30.57 -35.78 12.72
CA TYR A 165 31.05 -36.68 11.67
C TYR A 165 32.56 -36.56 11.39
N LEU A 166 33.18 -35.43 11.76
CA LEU A 166 34.61 -35.15 11.60
C LEU A 166 35.45 -35.56 12.83
N THR A 167 35.16 -36.72 13.43
CA THR A 167 35.96 -37.29 14.51
C THR A 167 37.28 -37.89 14.00
N PRO A 168 38.34 -37.97 14.83
CA PRO A 168 39.65 -38.51 14.42
C PRO A 168 39.57 -39.91 13.77
N ALA A 169 38.66 -40.76 14.24
CA ALA A 169 38.43 -42.09 13.66
C ALA A 169 37.87 -42.03 12.22
N ARG A 170 37.02 -41.05 11.91
CA ARG A 170 36.45 -40.84 10.57
C ARG A 170 37.34 -39.97 9.68
N TRP A 171 38.31 -39.25 10.26
CA TRP A 171 39.30 -38.49 9.49
C TRP A 171 40.14 -39.40 8.56
N MET A 172 40.45 -40.62 8.98
CA MET A 172 41.09 -41.61 8.10
C MET A 172 40.21 -42.02 6.90
N GLN A 173 38.88 -42.02 7.06
CA GLN A 173 37.96 -42.26 5.95
C GLN A 173 37.90 -41.07 4.98
N LEU A 174 38.10 -39.84 5.48
CA LEU A 174 38.16 -38.64 4.64
C LEU A 174 39.40 -38.61 3.73
N GLN A 175 40.50 -39.23 4.13
CA GLN A 175 41.70 -39.33 3.29
C GLN A 175 41.52 -40.27 2.09
N ARG A 176 40.47 -41.10 2.07
CA ARG A 176 40.19 -42.05 1.00
C ARG A 176 39.12 -41.51 0.05
N GLY A 177 39.36 -41.61 -1.26
CA GLY A 177 38.39 -41.27 -2.29
C GLY A 177 37.85 -39.83 -2.21
N HIS A 178 36.56 -39.67 -2.52
CA HIS A 178 35.88 -38.37 -2.67
C HIS A 178 34.97 -38.03 -1.47
N HIS A 179 35.16 -38.66 -0.30
CA HIS A 179 34.26 -38.49 0.85
C HIS A 179 34.23 -37.06 1.40
N ALA A 180 35.40 -36.41 1.52
CA ALA A 180 35.48 -35.02 1.99
C ALA A 180 34.76 -34.03 1.06
N GLU A 181 34.87 -34.24 -0.25
CA GLU A 181 34.21 -33.41 -1.26
C GLU A 181 32.69 -33.57 -1.20
N ARG A 182 32.19 -34.82 -1.15
CA ARG A 182 30.74 -35.08 -1.01
C ARG A 182 30.16 -34.50 0.27
N LEU A 183 30.90 -34.57 1.38
CA LEU A 183 30.49 -33.96 2.65
C LEU A 183 30.36 -32.44 2.49
N LEU A 184 31.35 -31.80 1.87
CA LEU A 184 31.35 -30.37 1.60
C LEU A 184 30.26 -29.94 0.62
N ASP A 185 30.04 -30.67 -0.46
CA ASP A 185 28.98 -30.37 -1.44
C ASP A 185 27.61 -30.44 -0.74
N THR A 186 27.39 -31.45 0.11
CA THR A 186 26.15 -31.57 0.88
C THR A 186 26.00 -30.43 1.90
N ALA A 187 27.08 -30.08 2.62
CA ALA A 187 27.06 -28.98 3.59
C ALA A 187 26.82 -27.63 2.91
N LEU A 188 27.49 -27.36 1.79
CA LEU A 188 27.30 -26.15 0.99
C LEU A 188 25.85 -26.00 0.52
N GLU A 189 25.24 -27.07 0.00
CA GLU A 189 23.86 -27.04 -0.47
C GLU A 189 22.86 -26.79 0.68
N ARG A 190 23.07 -27.46 1.82
CA ARG A 190 22.23 -27.26 3.02
C ARG A 190 22.35 -25.84 3.58
N LEU A 191 23.56 -25.33 3.73
CA LEU A 191 23.80 -23.97 4.22
C LEU A 191 23.24 -22.92 3.24
N ARG A 192 23.40 -23.15 1.92
CA ARG A 192 22.81 -22.30 0.89
C ARG A 192 21.28 -22.26 1.02
N THR A 193 20.63 -23.42 1.12
CA THR A 193 19.18 -23.50 1.26
C THR A 193 18.69 -22.78 2.51
N LEU A 194 19.40 -22.92 3.64
CA LEU A 194 19.11 -22.25 4.90
C LEU A 194 19.21 -20.72 4.77
N LEU A 195 20.27 -20.21 4.14
CA LEU A 195 20.45 -18.77 3.90
C LEU A 195 19.40 -18.21 2.93
N GLU A 196 19.08 -18.93 1.85
CA GLU A 196 18.03 -18.53 0.89
C GLU A 196 16.63 -18.53 1.53
N ARG A 197 16.36 -19.45 2.45
CA ARG A 197 15.13 -19.44 3.25
C ARG A 197 15.09 -18.22 4.16
N ALA A 198 16.16 -17.95 4.91
CA ALA A 198 16.22 -16.77 5.77
C ALA A 198 15.99 -15.48 4.97
N ARG A 199 16.66 -15.31 3.82
CA ARG A 199 16.44 -14.16 2.91
C ARG A 199 14.98 -14.03 2.45
N ARG A 200 14.30 -15.14 2.15
CA ARG A 200 12.86 -15.14 1.81
C ARG A 200 11.99 -14.72 2.98
N ASP A 201 12.32 -15.17 4.20
CA ASP A 201 11.60 -14.80 5.42
C ASP A 201 11.72 -13.30 5.69
N LEU A 202 12.90 -12.70 5.48
CA LEU A 202 13.09 -11.24 5.55
C LEU A 202 12.17 -10.49 4.58
N GLN A 203 12.13 -10.92 3.31
CA GLN A 203 11.29 -10.31 2.29
C GLN A 203 9.79 -10.49 2.57
N ALA A 204 9.40 -11.63 3.12
CA ALA A 204 8.02 -11.90 3.51
C ALA A 204 7.59 -11.02 4.70
N TRP A 205 8.45 -10.88 5.71
CA TRP A 205 8.21 -9.99 6.84
C TRP A 205 8.03 -8.55 6.38
N ASN A 206 8.92 -8.06 5.51
CA ASN A 206 8.85 -6.69 5.00
C ASN A 206 7.53 -6.39 4.28
N ARG A 207 7.12 -7.28 3.37
CA ARG A 207 5.82 -7.18 2.67
C ARG A 207 4.65 -7.14 3.66
N SER A 208 4.70 -8.00 4.69
CA SER A 208 3.67 -8.05 5.73
C SER A 208 3.62 -6.76 6.56
N ALA A 209 4.79 -6.22 6.95
CA ALA A 209 4.89 -4.99 7.72
C ALA A 209 4.29 -3.77 7.00
N LEU A 210 4.38 -3.73 5.67
CA LEU A 210 3.87 -2.63 4.85
C LEU A 210 2.43 -2.83 4.34
N ALA A 211 1.89 -4.04 4.41
CA ALA A 211 0.60 -4.40 3.82
C ALA A 211 -0.58 -3.55 4.35
N SER A 212 -0.59 -3.26 5.66
CA SER A 212 -1.64 -2.42 6.26
C SER A 212 -1.63 -0.99 5.72
N LEU A 213 -0.44 -0.42 5.51
CA LEU A 213 -0.30 0.92 4.92
C LEU A 213 -0.79 0.94 3.48
N GLU A 214 -0.38 -0.03 2.66
CA GLU A 214 -0.84 -0.12 1.26
C GLU A 214 -2.37 -0.25 1.18
N SER A 215 -2.96 -1.08 2.04
CA SER A 215 -4.40 -1.29 2.09
C SER A 215 -5.14 0.00 2.40
N GLN A 216 -4.71 0.73 3.45
CA GLN A 216 -5.37 1.98 3.84
C GLN A 216 -5.20 3.09 2.80
N LEU A 217 -4.03 3.18 2.15
CA LEU A 217 -3.82 4.13 1.04
C LEU A 217 -4.73 3.82 -0.15
N ARG A 218 -4.85 2.54 -0.53
CA ARG A 218 -5.73 2.10 -1.63
C ARG A 218 -7.19 2.40 -1.31
N GLU A 219 -7.64 2.08 -0.09
CA GLU A 219 -9.03 2.30 0.32
C GLU A 219 -9.39 3.79 0.35
N ARG A 220 -8.53 4.64 0.94
CA ARG A 220 -8.76 6.09 0.95
C ARG A 220 -8.77 6.69 -0.45
N ARG A 221 -7.86 6.25 -1.33
CA ARG A 221 -7.86 6.67 -2.74
C ARG A 221 -9.17 6.34 -3.43
N ARG A 222 -9.70 5.14 -3.23
CA ARG A 222 -11.01 4.73 -3.77
C ARG A 222 -12.15 5.56 -3.18
N GLY A 223 -12.14 5.83 -1.88
CA GLY A 223 -13.12 6.68 -1.22
C GLY A 223 -13.13 8.11 -1.75
N LEU A 224 -11.96 8.70 -1.99
CA LEU A 224 -11.84 10.02 -2.63
C LEU A 224 -12.36 10.01 -4.08
N ALA A 225 -12.00 8.99 -4.87
CA ALA A 225 -12.47 8.86 -6.26
C ALA A 225 -14.00 8.74 -6.34
N ARG A 226 -14.62 7.90 -5.49
CA ARG A 226 -16.08 7.76 -5.43
C ARG A 226 -16.75 9.09 -5.08
N ARG A 227 -16.22 9.82 -4.09
CA ARG A 227 -16.78 11.12 -3.68
C ARG A 227 -16.64 12.19 -4.76
N ALA A 228 -15.53 12.20 -5.50
CA ALA A 228 -15.37 13.06 -6.67
C ALA A 228 -16.40 12.75 -7.76
N GLN A 229 -16.59 11.47 -8.08
CA GLN A 229 -17.60 11.03 -9.07
C GLN A 229 -19.03 11.42 -8.65
N SER A 230 -19.40 11.25 -7.37
CA SER A 230 -20.71 11.69 -6.87
C SER A 230 -20.90 13.21 -7.02
N LEU A 231 -19.84 14.02 -6.85
CA LEU A 231 -19.90 15.46 -7.03
C LEU A 231 -20.03 15.90 -8.50
N GLU A 232 -19.47 15.12 -9.42
CA GLU A 232 -19.66 15.32 -10.86
C GLU A 232 -21.11 15.02 -11.26
N GLN A 233 -21.66 13.90 -10.77
CA GLN A 233 -23.06 13.53 -11.00
C GLN A 233 -24.04 14.58 -10.44
N LEU A 234 -23.78 15.11 -9.23
CA LEU A 234 -24.56 16.20 -8.66
C LEU A 234 -24.51 17.46 -9.54
N GLY A 235 -23.36 17.78 -10.13
CA GLY A 235 -23.24 18.86 -11.10
C GLY A 235 -24.12 18.65 -12.34
N GLY A 236 -24.23 17.41 -12.83
CA GLY A 236 -25.16 17.06 -13.92
C GLY A 236 -26.63 17.25 -13.54
N THR A 237 -27.02 16.85 -12.32
CA THR A 237 -28.41 17.08 -11.83
C THR A 237 -28.73 18.56 -11.62
N ASP A 238 -27.72 19.36 -11.26
CA ASP A 238 -27.86 20.82 -11.13
C ASP A 238 -28.17 21.47 -12.48
N GLU A 239 -27.50 21.02 -13.54
CA GLU A 239 -27.75 21.49 -14.91
C GLU A 239 -29.16 21.09 -15.41
N GLU A 240 -29.62 19.88 -15.07
CA GLU A 240 -30.98 19.45 -15.39
C GLU A 240 -32.04 20.31 -14.65
N LEU A 241 -31.82 20.63 -13.37
CA LEU A 241 -32.69 21.52 -12.60
C LEU A 241 -32.73 22.92 -13.20
N ARG A 242 -31.59 23.48 -13.62
CA ARG A 242 -31.53 24.77 -14.34
C ARG A 242 -32.35 24.76 -15.62
N SER A 243 -32.21 23.70 -16.42
CA SER A 243 -32.99 23.52 -17.65
C SER A 243 -34.50 23.50 -17.36
N ARG A 244 -34.93 22.79 -16.30
CA ARG A 244 -36.35 22.78 -15.86
C ARG A 244 -36.84 24.15 -15.40
N ILE A 245 -36.04 24.88 -14.62
CA ILE A 245 -36.37 26.25 -14.20
C ILE A 245 -36.55 27.15 -15.42
N ALA A 246 -35.63 27.09 -16.39
CA ALA A 246 -35.70 27.88 -17.62
C ALA A 246 -36.94 27.54 -18.46
N ALA A 247 -37.28 26.25 -18.60
CA ALA A 247 -38.49 25.81 -19.27
C ALA A 247 -39.76 26.33 -18.58
N GLN A 248 -39.81 26.29 -17.24
CA GLN A 248 -40.93 26.80 -16.46
C GLN A 248 -41.09 28.33 -16.60
N GLN A 249 -39.98 29.08 -16.60
CA GLN A 249 -39.97 30.51 -16.88
C GLN A 249 -40.57 30.84 -18.25
N GLN A 250 -40.18 30.08 -19.28
CA GLN A 250 -40.71 30.22 -20.63
C GLN A 250 -42.22 29.94 -20.69
N ALA A 251 -42.69 28.90 -19.99
CA ALA A 251 -44.11 28.57 -19.91
C ALA A 251 -44.94 29.68 -19.24
N ILE A 252 -44.43 30.25 -18.14
CA ILE A 252 -45.07 31.39 -17.45
C ILE A 252 -45.13 32.61 -18.38
N ALA A 253 -44.03 32.93 -19.08
CA ALA A 253 -43.99 34.04 -20.02
C ALA A 253 -45.02 33.88 -21.15
N ALA A 254 -45.12 32.67 -21.73
CA ALA A 254 -46.10 32.37 -22.77
C ALA A 254 -47.55 32.48 -22.26
N ALA A 255 -47.84 31.98 -21.05
CA ALA A 255 -49.16 32.08 -20.43
C ALA A 255 -49.56 33.55 -20.18
N ASN A 256 -48.63 34.38 -19.73
CA ASN A 256 -48.84 35.82 -19.56
C ASN A 256 -49.11 36.53 -20.90
N GLN A 257 -48.37 36.21 -21.96
CA GLN A 257 -48.61 36.76 -23.30
C GLN A 257 -49.99 36.39 -23.85
N LEU A 258 -50.44 35.14 -23.65
CA LEU A 258 -51.77 34.69 -24.04
C LEU A 258 -52.86 35.41 -23.25
N ARG A 259 -52.65 35.63 -21.96
CA ARG A 259 -53.56 36.39 -21.10
C ARG A 259 -53.67 37.85 -21.56
N GLU A 260 -52.54 38.48 -21.87
CA GLU A 260 -52.46 39.85 -22.40
C GLU A 260 -53.23 39.99 -23.72
N ARG A 261 -53.05 39.03 -24.64
CA ARG A 261 -53.77 38.98 -25.92
C ARG A 261 -55.27 38.78 -25.72
N ALA A 262 -55.67 37.86 -24.84
CA ALA A 262 -57.07 37.64 -24.51
C ALA A 262 -57.71 38.92 -23.93
N ARG A 263 -57.01 39.60 -23.02
CA ARG A 263 -57.46 40.87 -22.44
C ARG A 263 -57.65 41.95 -23.50
N ARG A 264 -56.67 42.17 -24.39
CA ARG A 264 -56.79 43.12 -25.50
C ARG A 264 -57.91 42.78 -26.47
N TYR A 265 -58.15 41.50 -26.73
CA TYR A 265 -59.27 41.05 -27.56
C TYR A 265 -60.62 41.34 -26.90
N PHE A 266 -60.75 41.16 -25.58
CA PHE A 266 -61.98 41.49 -24.86
C PHE A 266 -62.19 43.01 -24.70
N GLU A 267 -61.13 43.79 -24.53
CA GLU A 267 -61.18 45.26 -24.46
C GLU A 267 -61.48 45.89 -25.84
N GLY A 268 -61.00 45.30 -26.94
CA GLY A 268 -61.28 45.75 -28.31
C GLY A 268 -62.62 45.30 -28.90
N VAL A 269 -63.34 44.38 -28.25
CA VAL A 269 -64.71 43.95 -28.63
C VAL A 269 -65.79 44.74 -27.85
N LEU A 270 -65.40 45.50 -26.84
CA LEU A 270 -66.27 46.37 -26.03
C LEU A 270 -66.27 47.85 -26.48
N HIS A 271 -65.56 48.16 -27.57
CA HIS A 271 -65.59 49.43 -28.29
C HIS A 271 -66.06 49.18 -29.73
#